data_AF-K0NXS7-F1
#
_entry.id   AF-K0NXS7-F1
#
_cell.length_a   1.000
_cell.length_b   1.000
_cell.length_c   1.000
_cell.angle_alpha   90.00
_cell.angle_beta   90.00
_cell.angle_gamma   90.00
#
_symmetry.space_group_name_H-M   'P 1'
#
loop_
_entity.id
_entity.type
_entity.pdbx_description
1 polymer ?
#
loop_
_entity_poly.entity_id
_entity_poly.type
_entity_poly.pdbx_seq_one_letter_code
_entity_poly.pdbx_strand_id
1 'polypeptide(L)' 'MKNSNSPIYNIWMVVLLIAAYVWPVFGLAPAIYLFIKRKDENLVPLKNWITFALIWQIVLWLLLILAVVFFGAVAVNRG' A
#
# COMPACT_ATOMS: atom_id res chain seq x y z
N MET A 1 -16.80 24.53 -2.98
CA MET A 1 -17.11 23.45 -3.94
C MET A 1 -15.85 22.65 -4.18
N LYS A 2 -15.78 21.40 -3.69
CA LYS A 2 -14.59 20.54 -3.84
C LYS A 2 -14.63 20.00 -5.27
N ASN A 3 -13.80 20.55 -6.15
CA ASN A 3 -13.73 20.13 -7.55
C ASN A 3 -13.05 18.74 -7.63
N SER A 4 -13.85 17.70 -7.40
CA SER A 4 -13.48 16.28 -7.46
C SER A 4 -13.19 15.77 -8.88
N ASN A 5 -13.27 16.66 -9.88
CA ASN A 5 -13.03 16.36 -11.30
C ASN A 5 -11.73 16.99 -11.82
N SER A 6 -10.89 17.52 -10.93
CA SER A 6 -9.59 18.06 -11.33
C SER A 6 -8.63 16.92 -11.71
N PRO A 7 -7.99 16.93 -12.90
CA PRO A 7 -7.00 15.93 -13.32
C PRO A 7 -5.90 15.70 -12.27
N ILE A 8 -5.59 16.75 -11.51
CA ILE A 8 -4.63 16.76 -10.41
C ILE A 8 -5.02 15.73 -9.33
N TYR A 9 -6.31 15.59 -9.01
CA TYR A 9 -6.79 14.64 -8.01
C TYR A 9 -6.54 13.18 -8.44
N ASN A 10 -6.79 12.86 -9.71
CA ASN A 10 -6.51 11.52 -10.25
C ASN A 10 -5.01 11.23 -10.29
N ILE A 11 -4.17 12.22 -10.63
CA ILE A 11 -2.70 12.07 -10.61
C ILE A 11 -2.22 11.78 -9.19
N TRP A 12 -2.71 12.50 -8.18
CA TRP A 12 -2.34 12.25 -6.79
C TRP A 12 -2.74 10.85 -6.30
N MET A 13 -3.89 10.33 -6.72
CA MET A 13 -4.32 8.96 -6.42
C MET A 13 -3.36 7.91 -7.01
N VAL A 14 -2.87 8.14 -8.22
CA VAL A 14 -1.85 7.27 -8.85
C VAL A 14 -0.50 7.38 -8.14
N VAL A 15 -0.07 8.59 -7.77
CA VAL A 15 1.18 8.78 -7.00
C VAL A 15 1.13 8.07 -5.65
N LEU A 16 -0.01 8.17 -4.94
CA LEU A 16 -0.23 7.45 -3.69
C LEU A 16 -0.21 5.93 -3.90
N LEU A 17 -0.74 5.46 -5.04
CA LEU A 17 -0.74 4.04 -5.37
C LEU A 17 0.70 3.54 -5.58
N ILE A 18 1.51 4.29 -6.34
CA ILE A 18 2.92 3.95 -6.56
C ILE A 18 3.68 3.96 -5.24
N ALA A 19 3.46 4.97 -4.39
CA ALA A 19 4.08 5.04 -3.06
C ALA A 19 3.69 3.82 -2.20
N ALA A 20 2.45 3.35 -2.31
CA ALA A 20 1.98 2.14 -1.66
C ALA A 20 2.66 0.86 -2.16
N TYR A 21 3.18 0.82 -3.39
CA TYR A 21 3.93 -0.34 -3.90
C TYR A 21 5.42 -0.31 -3.56
N VAL A 22 6.03 0.88 -3.61
CA VAL A 22 7.48 1.03 -3.46
C VAL A 22 7.93 0.88 -2.01
N TRP A 23 7.11 1.32 -1.04
CA TRP A 23 7.54 1.40 0.35
C TRP A 23 6.90 0.33 1.24
N PRO A 24 7.61 -0.72 1.69
CA PRO A 24 7.02 -1.81 2.48
C PRO A 24 6.46 -1.38 3.85
N VAL A 25 7.09 -0.42 4.52
CA VAL A 25 6.66 0.02 5.86
C VAL A 25 5.66 1.18 5.78
N PHE A 26 5.99 2.24 5.04
CA PHE A 26 5.13 3.43 4.95
C PHE A 26 4.02 3.33 3.90
N GLY A 27 4.07 2.34 3.00
CA GLY A 27 3.07 2.14 1.95
C GLY A 27 1.72 1.65 2.45
N LEU A 28 1.63 1.21 3.71
CA LEU A 28 0.37 0.82 4.34
C LEU A 28 -0.60 2.00 4.51
N ALA A 29 -0.09 3.17 4.90
CA ALA A 29 -0.89 4.38 5.06
C ALA A 29 -1.55 4.86 3.75
N PRO A 30 -0.83 5.02 2.62
CA PRO A 30 -1.44 5.36 1.34
C PRO A 30 -2.32 4.22 0.81
N ALA A 31 -1.99 2.94 1.05
CA ALA A 31 -2.87 1.82 0.67
C ALA A 31 -4.24 1.88 1.38
N ILE A 32 -4.25 2.13 2.69
CA ILE A 32 -5.48 2.29 3.48
C ILE A 32 -6.25 3.53 3.03
N TYR A 33 -5.55 4.65 2.81
CA TYR A 33 -6.18 5.89 2.33
C TYR A 33 -6.89 5.68 0.99
N LEU A 34 -6.20 5.05 0.02
CA LEU A 34 -6.77 4.69 -1.27
C LEU A 34 -7.94 3.71 -1.14
N PHE A 35 -7.86 2.76 -0.21
CA PHE A 35 -8.94 1.79 0.04
C PHE A 35 -10.22 2.46 0.53
N ILE A 36 -10.12 3.41 1.45
CA ILE A 36 -11.27 4.21 1.92
C ILE A 36 -11.84 5.03 0.75
N LYS A 37 -10.94 5.60 -0.06
CA LYS A 37 -11.28 6.43 -1.22
C LYS A 37 -11.79 5.69 -2.45
N ARG A 38 -11.65 4.35 -2.51
CA ARG A 38 -12.02 3.51 -3.66
C ARG A 38 -13.51 3.55 -4.06
N LYS A 39 -14.38 4.13 -3.21
CA LYS A 39 -15.82 4.30 -3.47
C LYS A 39 -16.13 5.47 -4.40
N ASP A 40 -15.16 6.34 -4.70
CA ASP A 40 -15.33 7.42 -5.67
C ASP A 40 -15.44 6.84 -7.11
N GLU A 41 -16.44 7.30 -7.89
CA GLU A 41 -16.68 6.84 -9.27
C GLU A 41 -15.49 7.07 -10.21
N ASN A 42 -14.68 8.10 -9.95
CA ASN A 42 -13.46 8.40 -10.71
C ASN A 42 -12.33 7.37 -10.52
N LEU A 43 -12.44 6.47 -9.54
CA LEU A 43 -11.42 5.46 -9.20
C LEU A 43 -11.84 4.03 -9.55
N VAL A 44 -12.96 3.84 -10.25
CA VAL A 44 -13.41 2.53 -10.73
C VAL A 44 -12.30 1.72 -11.43
N PRO A 45 -11.50 2.28 -12.36
CA PRO A 45 -10.39 1.52 -12.97
C PRO A 45 -9.22 1.27 -12.00
N LEU A 46 -8.98 2.15 -11.02
CA LEU A 46 -7.94 1.97 -9.99
C LEU A 46 -8.35 1.02 -8.87
N LYS A 47 -9.64 0.69 -8.73
CA LYS A 47 -10.16 -0.11 -7.61
C LYS A 47 -9.48 -1.48 -7.50
N ASN A 48 -9.21 -2.12 -8.64
CA ASN A 48 -8.46 -3.37 -8.67
C ASN A 48 -7.00 -3.15 -8.25
N TRP A 49 -6.35 -2.11 -8.77
CA TRP A 49 -4.97 -1.77 -8.42
C TRP A 49 -4.77 -1.42 -6.95
N ILE A 50 -5.72 -0.71 -6.34
CA ILE A 50 -5.74 -0.40 -4.90
C ILE A 50 -5.87 -1.68 -4.08
N THR A 51 -6.74 -2.60 -4.52
CA THR A 51 -6.90 -3.90 -3.86
C THR A 51 -5.62 -4.73 -3.96
N PHE A 52 -4.96 -4.74 -5.13
CA PHE A 52 -3.66 -5.38 -5.29
C PHE A 52 -2.58 -4.73 -4.42
N ALA A 53 -2.55 -3.40 -4.29
CA ALA A 53 -1.58 -2.70 -3.45
C ALA A 53 -1.73 -3.09 -1.96
N LEU A 54 -2.97 -3.27 -1.52
CA LEU A 54 -3.28 -3.73 -0.16
C LEU A 54 -2.80 -5.16 0.08
N ILE A 55 -3.09 -6.07 -0.86
CA ILE A 55 -2.62 -7.45 -0.81
C ILE A 55 -1.09 -7.50 -0.82
N TRP A 56 -0.47 -6.71 -1.70
CA TRP A 56 0.98 -6.59 -1.81
C TRP A 56 1.59 -6.15 -0.48
N GLN A 57 0.97 -5.17 0.20
CA GLN A 57 1.46 -4.76 1.50
C GLN A 57 1.31 -5.85 2.57
N ILE A 58 0.19 -6.56 2.61
CA ILE A 58 0.03 -7.69 3.53
C ILE A 58 1.15 -8.73 3.32
N VAL A 59 1.49 -9.04 2.06
CA VAL A 59 2.58 -9.96 1.71
C VAL A 59 3.94 -9.43 2.17
N LEU A 60 4.23 -8.14 1.95
CA LEU A 60 5.48 -7.52 2.39
C LEU A 60 5.63 -7.54 3.91
N TRP A 61 4.56 -7.28 4.67
CA TRP A 61 4.58 -7.39 6.12
C TRP A 61 4.79 -8.84 6.60
N LEU A 62 4.18 -9.82 5.93
CA LEU A 62 4.42 -11.24 6.19
C LEU A 62 5.88 -11.64 5.95
N LEU A 63 6.47 -11.18 4.84
CA LEU A 63 7.88 -11.41 4.53
C LEU A 63 8.80 -10.73 5.55
N LEU A 64 8.46 -9.51 5.98
CA LEU A 64 9.21 -8.80 7.01
C LEU A 64 9.19 -9.56 8.34
N ILE A 65 8.03 -10.05 8.77
CA ILE A 65 7.89 -10.86 10.00
C ILE A 65 8.70 -12.15 9.87
N LEU A 66 8.60 -12.85 8.73
CA LEU A 66 9.38 -14.06 8.48
C LEU A 66 10.88 -13.77 8.54
N ALA A 67 11.34 -12.69 7.93
CA ALA A 67 12.74 -12.27 8.00
C ALA A 67 13.16 -12.01 9.45
N VAL A 68 12.39 -11.24 10.21
CA VAL A 68 12.70 -10.96 11.63
C VAL A 68 12.76 -12.24 12.46
N VAL A 69 11.82 -13.17 12.27
CA VAL A 69 11.82 -14.46 12.98
C VAL A 69 13.02 -15.30 12.58
N PHE A 70 13.34 -15.41 11.29
CA PHE A 70 14.47 -16.21 10.81
C PHE A 70 15.80 -15.64 11.28
N PHE A 71 16.02 -14.33 11.12
CA PHE A 71 17.24 -13.67 11.58
C PHE A 71 17.34 -13.62 13.10
N GLY A 72 16.23 -13.41 13.81
CA GLY A 72 16.18 -13.46 15.27
C GLY A 72 16.49 -14.86 15.81
N ALA A 73 15.90 -15.90 15.23
CA ALA A 73 16.20 -17.29 15.59
C ALA A 73 17.65 -17.67 15.29
N VAL A 74 18.20 -17.25 14.14
CA VAL A 74 19.62 -17.46 13.79
C VAL A 74 20.55 -16.70 14.72
N ALA A 75 20.19 -15.48 15.16
CA ALA A 75 20.98 -14.71 16.11
C ALA A 75 21.00 -15.35 17.50
N VAL A 76 19.86 -15.86 17.99
CA VAL A 76 19.76 -16.57 19.27
C VAL A 76 20.53 -17.90 19.25
N ASN A 77 20.50 -18.63 18.14
CA ASN A 77 21.16 -19.93 18.03
C ASN A 77 22.70 -19.84 17.83
N ARG A 78 23.24 -18.63 17.69
CA ARG A 78 24.68 -18.35 17.58
C ARG A 78 25.25 -17.62 18.81
N GLY A 79 24.41 -17.30 19.80
CA GLY A 79 24.80 -16.65 21.06
C GLY A 79 25.11 -17.62 22.18
#